data_AF-A0A2X3U901-F1
#
_entry.id   AF-A0A2X3U901-F1
#
_cell.length_a   1.000
_cell.length_b   1.000
_cell.length_c   1.000
_cell.angle_alpha   90.00
_cell.angle_beta   90.00
_cell.angle_gamma   90.00
#
_symmetry.space_group_name_H-M   'P 1'
#
loop_
_entity.id
_entity.type
_entity.pdbx_description
1 polymer ?
#
loop_
_entity_poly.entity_id
_entity_poly.type
_entity_poly.pdbx_seq_one_letter_code
_entity_poly.pdbx_strand_id
1 'polypeptide(L)'
;MQNKEKHSQAAILGLQHLLAMYSGSILVPIMIAGALGYSAHQLTYLISTDIFMCGVATFLQLQLNKHFGIGLPVVLGVAFQSVAPLIMIGKSHGSGAMFGALIISGIYVIFVSGVFSKFANLFPSIVTGSVITTIGLTLIPVAIGNMGNNVDKPTGQSLFLAAITILIILLVNIFTKGFIKSISILIDLVIGTVIAASMGLVDFSPVDAAPVVHVPTPFYFGMPKFELSSIIMMCIIATVSMVESTAVYLALSDITKDPIDSTRLRNGYRAEGMAVLLGGIFNTFPYSHTQVSLKTLVL
;
A
#
# COMPACT_ATOMS: atom_id res chain seq x y z
N MET A 1 7.70 -23.87 17.10
CA MET A 1 6.51 -23.99 17.98
C MET A 1 5.62 -22.80 17.68
N GLN A 2 4.48 -22.99 17.01
CA GLN A 2 3.50 -21.91 16.83
C GLN A 2 2.86 -21.63 18.18
N ASN A 3 3.19 -20.48 18.78
CA ASN A 3 2.49 -20.02 19.97
C ASN A 3 1.06 -19.67 19.54
N LYS A 4 0.10 -20.56 19.78
CA LYS A 4 -1.32 -20.27 19.58
C LYS A 4 -1.74 -19.28 20.67
N GLU A 5 -1.56 -18.00 20.40
CA GLU A 5 -2.15 -16.93 21.20
C GLU A 5 -3.66 -17.17 21.36
N LYS A 6 -4.23 -16.78 22.49
CA LYS A 6 -5.70 -16.87 22.67
C LYS A 6 -6.38 -16.04 21.57
N HIS A 7 -7.49 -16.52 21.02
CA HIS A 7 -8.19 -15.88 19.88
C HIS A 7 -8.42 -14.36 20.06
N SER A 8 -8.63 -13.89 21.29
CA SER A 8 -8.74 -12.46 21.63
C SER A 8 -7.44 -11.67 21.45
N GLN A 9 -6.28 -12.22 21.83
CA GLN A 9 -4.98 -11.57 21.66
C GLN A 9 -4.61 -11.47 20.18
N ALA A 10 -4.88 -12.52 19.40
CA ALA A 10 -4.68 -12.49 17.95
C ALA A 10 -5.55 -11.43 17.25
N ALA A 11 -6.80 -11.27 17.69
CA ALA A 11 -7.69 -10.23 17.16
C ALA A 11 -7.17 -8.81 17.46
N ILE A 12 -6.67 -8.58 18.69
CA ILE A 12 -6.07 -7.29 19.06
C ILE A 12 -4.82 -7.04 18.20
N LEU A 13 -3.88 -7.99 18.14
CA LEU A 13 -2.64 -7.86 17.35
C LEU A 13 -2.91 -7.63 15.85
N GLY A 14 -3.93 -8.30 15.31
CA GLY A 14 -4.37 -8.09 13.93
C GLY A 14 -4.92 -6.69 13.70
N LEU A 15 -5.73 -6.18 14.65
CA LEU A 15 -6.19 -4.79 14.63
C LEU A 15 -5.01 -3.82 14.71
N GLN A 16 -3.99 -4.10 15.54
CA GLN A 16 -2.80 -3.25 15.62
C GLN A 16 -2.06 -3.15 14.28
N HIS A 17 -1.88 -4.28 13.58
CA HIS A 17 -1.26 -4.30 12.25
C HIS A 17 -2.09 -3.54 11.22
N LEU A 18 -3.41 -3.71 11.23
CA LEU A 18 -4.33 -2.99 10.35
C LEU A 18 -4.20 -1.47 10.54
N LEU A 19 -4.27 -1.01 11.79
CA LEU A 19 -4.20 0.42 12.12
C LEU A 19 -2.83 1.03 11.77
N ALA A 20 -1.75 0.29 11.96
CA ALA A 20 -0.40 0.74 11.60
C ALA A 20 -0.22 0.82 10.07
N MET A 21 -0.79 -0.13 9.33
CA MET A 21 -0.75 -0.16 7.86
C MET A 21 -1.62 0.93 7.23
N TYR A 22 -2.77 1.22 7.84
CA TYR A 22 -3.82 2.08 7.30
C TYR A 22 -3.28 3.41 6.76
N SER A 23 -2.45 4.12 7.53
CA SER A 23 -1.93 5.44 7.13
C SER A 23 -1.07 5.40 5.87
N GLY A 24 -0.36 4.30 5.62
CA GLY A 24 0.43 4.12 4.40
C GLY A 24 -0.45 3.76 3.21
N SER A 25 -1.43 2.87 3.40
CA SER A 25 -2.26 2.38 2.31
C SER A 25 -3.20 3.42 1.74
N ILE A 26 -3.79 4.30 2.57
CA ILE A 26 -4.71 5.34 2.06
C ILE A 26 -4.02 6.40 1.21
N LEU A 27 -2.70 6.59 1.38
CA LEU A 27 -1.96 7.66 0.71
C LEU A 27 -1.91 7.46 -0.81
N VAL A 28 -1.75 6.22 -1.28
CA VAL A 28 -1.67 5.93 -2.72
C VAL A 28 -2.98 6.22 -3.46
N PRO A 29 -4.15 5.73 -3.01
CA PRO A 29 -5.45 6.14 -3.55
C PRO A 29 -5.62 7.65 -3.62
N ILE A 30 -5.25 8.37 -2.55
CA ILE A 30 -5.35 9.84 -2.49
C ILE A 30 -4.46 10.51 -3.55
N MET A 31 -3.20 10.08 -3.67
CA MET A 31 -2.26 10.63 -4.66
C MET A 31 -2.76 10.42 -6.09
N ILE A 32 -3.24 9.21 -6.42
CA ILE A 32 -3.68 8.88 -7.78
C ILE A 32 -5.00 9.57 -8.09
N ALA A 33 -5.98 9.52 -7.18
CA ALA A 33 -7.27 10.18 -7.35
C ALA A 33 -7.12 11.70 -7.50
N GLY A 34 -6.28 12.33 -6.67
CA GLY A 34 -6.00 13.76 -6.76
C GLY A 34 -5.32 14.13 -8.07
N ALA A 35 -4.35 13.34 -8.53
CA ALA A 35 -3.65 13.62 -9.78
C ALA A 35 -4.48 13.36 -11.04
N LEU A 36 -5.48 12.48 -10.98
CA LEU A 36 -6.40 12.15 -12.08
C LEU A 36 -7.74 12.88 -12.01
N GLY A 37 -7.96 13.71 -10.98
CA GLY A 37 -9.18 14.51 -10.83
C GLY A 37 -10.43 13.68 -10.52
N TYR A 38 -10.29 12.57 -9.79
CA TYR A 38 -11.44 11.77 -9.36
C TYR A 38 -12.30 12.52 -8.35
N SER A 39 -13.61 12.25 -8.37
CA SER A 39 -14.56 12.86 -7.42
C SER A 39 -14.36 12.32 -6.00
N ALA A 40 -14.89 13.02 -5.00
CA ALA A 40 -14.88 12.55 -3.61
C ALA A 40 -15.52 11.15 -3.46
N HIS A 41 -16.61 10.89 -4.17
CA HIS A 41 -17.25 9.56 -4.18
C HIS A 41 -16.34 8.48 -4.77
N GLN A 42 -15.63 8.78 -5.86
CA GLN A 42 -14.68 7.86 -6.48
C GLN A 42 -13.47 7.60 -5.57
N LEU A 43 -12.97 8.63 -4.88
CA LEU A 43 -11.90 8.48 -3.91
C LEU A 43 -12.32 7.60 -2.73
N THR A 44 -13.49 7.84 -2.13
CA THR A 44 -14.01 7.02 -1.02
C THR A 44 -14.21 5.57 -1.46
N TYR A 45 -14.76 5.36 -2.67
CA TYR A 45 -14.87 4.03 -3.28
C TYR A 45 -13.50 3.35 -3.38
N LEU A 46 -12.50 4.07 -3.90
CA LEU A 46 -11.17 3.56 -4.16
C LEU A 46 -10.45 3.19 -2.86
N ILE A 47 -10.54 4.03 -1.82
CA ILE A 47 -9.98 3.76 -0.48
C ILE A 47 -10.65 2.52 0.13
N SER A 48 -11.98 2.44 0.12
CA SER A 48 -12.71 1.32 0.70
C SER A 48 -12.35 -0.01 0.01
N THR A 49 -12.28 0.02 -1.32
CA THR A 49 -11.99 -1.16 -2.14
C THR A 49 -10.53 -1.59 -1.96
N ASP A 50 -9.60 -0.63 -1.89
CA ASP A 50 -8.18 -0.88 -1.70
C ASP A 50 -7.89 -1.52 -0.34
N ILE A 51 -8.48 -1.03 0.75
CA ILE A 51 -8.31 -1.63 2.09
C ILE A 51 -8.87 -3.06 2.13
N PHE A 52 -10.04 -3.29 1.52
CA PHE A 52 -10.61 -4.63 1.45
C PHE A 52 -9.70 -5.59 0.67
N MET A 53 -9.22 -5.16 -0.49
CA MET A 53 -8.37 -5.95 -1.36
C MET A 53 -6.96 -6.15 -0.77
N CYS A 54 -6.42 -5.20 0.00
CA CYS A 54 -5.23 -5.38 0.83
C CYS A 54 -5.41 -6.55 1.83
N GLY A 55 -6.59 -6.66 2.43
CA GLY A 55 -6.94 -7.78 3.32
C GLY A 55 -6.97 -9.11 2.57
N VAL A 56 -7.58 -9.14 1.37
CA VAL A 56 -7.59 -10.32 0.50
C VAL A 56 -6.17 -10.71 0.07
N ALA A 57 -5.36 -9.73 -0.33
CA ALA A 57 -3.97 -9.92 -0.72
C ALA A 57 -3.14 -10.51 0.44
N THR A 58 -3.24 -9.90 1.61
CA THR A 58 -2.57 -10.38 2.83
C THR A 58 -3.02 -11.81 3.17
N PHE A 59 -4.31 -12.11 3.06
CA PHE A 59 -4.81 -13.47 3.27
C PHE A 59 -4.21 -14.47 2.28
N LEU A 60 -4.13 -14.14 0.98
CA LEU A 60 -3.47 -14.97 -0.03
C LEU A 60 -1.98 -15.19 0.27
N GLN A 61 -1.32 -14.19 0.84
CA GLN A 61 0.10 -14.22 1.17
C GLN A 61 0.42 -15.09 2.40
N LEU A 62 -0.46 -15.04 3.41
CA LEU A 62 -0.34 -15.78 4.66
C LEU A 62 -0.61 -17.29 4.49
N GLN A 63 -1.34 -17.69 3.44
CA GLN A 63 -1.56 -19.09 3.15
C GLN A 63 -0.25 -19.82 2.85
N LEU A 64 -0.05 -20.99 3.46
CA LEU A 64 1.08 -21.87 3.14
C LEU A 64 0.59 -23.00 2.24
N ASN A 65 0.30 -22.67 0.97
CA ASN A 65 -0.19 -23.63 0.00
C ASN A 65 0.90 -24.04 -1.00
N LYS A 66 0.73 -25.18 -1.67
CA LYS A 66 1.68 -25.68 -2.70
C LYS A 66 1.90 -24.68 -3.86
N HIS A 67 0.94 -23.78 -4.07
CA HIS A 67 0.91 -22.89 -5.24
C HIS A 67 0.95 -21.39 -4.91
N PHE A 68 0.61 -20.98 -3.68
CA PHE A 68 0.45 -19.57 -3.31
C PHE A 68 0.84 -19.34 -1.84
N GLY A 69 1.39 -18.15 -1.61
CA GLY A 69 1.73 -17.60 -0.30
C GLY A 69 3.06 -18.11 0.25
N ILE A 70 3.68 -17.28 1.09
CA ILE A 70 5.00 -17.54 1.69
C ILE A 70 4.89 -18.10 3.12
N GLY A 71 3.73 -17.89 3.76
CA GLY A 71 3.46 -18.31 5.14
C GLY A 71 4.26 -17.56 6.22
N LEU A 72 4.84 -16.40 5.88
CA LEU A 72 5.44 -15.46 6.83
C LEU A 72 4.42 -14.39 7.21
N PRO A 73 4.50 -13.78 8.41
CA PRO A 73 3.60 -12.72 8.88
C PRO A 73 3.80 -11.42 8.08
N VAL A 74 3.27 -11.42 6.87
CA VAL A 74 3.53 -10.42 5.86
C VAL A 74 2.22 -9.72 5.53
N VAL A 75 2.19 -8.40 5.71
CA VAL A 75 1.02 -7.59 5.36
C VAL A 75 1.29 -6.89 4.02
N LEU A 76 0.46 -7.21 3.03
CA LEU A 76 0.50 -6.59 1.72
C LEU A 76 -0.32 -5.31 1.73
N GLY A 77 0.26 -4.23 1.22
CA GLY A 77 -0.42 -2.97 0.95
C GLY A 77 -0.03 -2.44 -0.41
N VAL A 78 -0.31 -1.18 -0.68
CA VAL A 78 -0.11 -0.64 -2.03
C VAL A 78 1.37 -0.33 -2.29
N ALA A 79 1.85 -0.71 -3.47
CA ALA A 79 3.23 -0.44 -3.90
C ALA A 79 3.42 1.04 -4.26
N PHE A 80 4.11 1.80 -3.42
CA PHE A 80 4.38 3.23 -3.67
C PHE A 80 5.11 3.50 -5.00
N GLN A 81 5.96 2.57 -5.42
CA GLN A 81 6.69 2.64 -6.68
C GLN A 81 5.79 2.71 -7.93
N SER A 82 4.53 2.26 -7.85
CA SER A 82 3.60 2.33 -8.98
C SER A 82 2.88 3.67 -9.09
N VAL A 83 2.96 4.57 -8.11
CA VAL A 83 2.15 5.80 -8.09
C VAL A 83 2.42 6.69 -9.31
N ALA A 84 3.68 7.06 -9.54
CA ALA A 84 4.02 7.93 -10.67
C ALA A 84 3.73 7.29 -12.04
N PRO A 85 4.09 6.01 -12.30
CA PRO A 85 3.68 5.29 -13.52
C PRO A 85 2.16 5.25 -13.73
N LEU A 86 1.38 4.94 -12.70
CA LEU A 86 -0.08 4.85 -12.81
C LEU A 86 -0.72 6.22 -13.10
N ILE A 87 -0.23 7.29 -12.46
CA ILE A 87 -0.66 8.66 -12.77
C ILE A 87 -0.36 9.00 -14.23
N MET A 88 0.84 8.66 -14.71
CA MET A 88 1.24 8.90 -16.10
C MET A 88 0.32 8.17 -17.09
N ILE A 89 0.11 6.86 -16.87
CA ILE A 89 -0.78 6.04 -17.70
C ILE A 89 -2.22 6.58 -17.64
N GLY A 90 -2.71 6.92 -16.45
CA GLY A 90 -4.05 7.45 -16.25
C GLY A 90 -4.28 8.78 -16.98
N LYS A 91 -3.27 9.67 -17.01
CA LYS A 91 -3.34 10.94 -17.74
C LYS A 91 -3.25 10.77 -19.26
N SER A 92 -2.40 9.86 -19.74
CA SER A 92 -2.17 9.68 -21.18
C SER A 92 -3.19 8.78 -21.86
N HIS A 93 -3.62 7.70 -21.20
CA HIS A 93 -4.44 6.64 -21.79
C HIS A 93 -5.73 6.34 -21.01
N GLY A 94 -5.95 7.00 -19.87
CA GLY A 94 -7.14 6.86 -19.04
C GLY A 94 -7.09 5.70 -18.04
N SER A 95 -8.03 5.72 -17.09
CA SER A 95 -8.14 4.73 -16.00
C SER A 95 -8.29 3.29 -16.50
N GLY A 96 -9.00 3.08 -17.62
CA GLY A 96 -9.15 1.75 -18.21
C GLY A 96 -7.82 1.15 -18.66
N ALA A 97 -6.90 1.96 -19.19
CA ALA A 97 -5.55 1.51 -19.57
C ALA A 97 -4.68 1.22 -18.34
N MET A 98 -4.84 2.03 -17.29
CA MET A 98 -4.17 1.85 -16.00
C MET A 98 -4.52 0.50 -15.36
N PHE A 99 -5.81 0.20 -15.22
CA PHE A 99 -6.26 -1.08 -14.64
C PHE A 99 -6.04 -2.27 -15.58
N GLY A 100 -6.16 -2.09 -16.90
CA GLY A 100 -5.81 -3.12 -17.88
C GLY A 100 -4.34 -3.51 -17.83
N ALA A 101 -3.44 -2.53 -17.71
CA ALA A 101 -2.01 -2.77 -17.53
C ALA A 101 -1.69 -3.49 -16.20
N LEU A 102 -2.43 -3.18 -15.12
CA LEU A 102 -2.31 -3.89 -13.84
C LEU A 102 -2.68 -5.36 -13.94
N ILE A 103 -3.79 -5.69 -14.63
CA ILE A 103 -4.20 -7.10 -14.83
C ILE A 103 -3.10 -7.88 -15.54
N ILE A 104 -2.56 -7.35 -16.64
CA ILE A 104 -1.51 -8.03 -17.41
C ILE A 104 -0.21 -8.11 -16.60
N SER A 105 0.14 -7.08 -15.84
CA SER A 105 1.31 -7.09 -14.97
C SER A 105 1.20 -8.15 -13.86
N GLY A 106 0.02 -8.33 -13.25
CA GLY A 106 -0.22 -9.40 -12.28
C GLY A 106 -0.07 -10.79 -12.90
N ILE A 107 -0.59 -10.99 -14.11
CA ILE A 107 -0.40 -12.23 -14.87
C ILE A 107 1.09 -12.46 -15.15
N TYR A 108 1.80 -11.43 -15.60
CA TYR A 108 3.24 -11.47 -15.84
C TYR A 108 4.02 -11.94 -14.61
N VAL A 109 3.73 -11.37 -13.42
CA VAL A 109 4.38 -11.78 -12.16
C VAL A 109 4.13 -13.25 -11.86
N ILE A 110 2.89 -13.74 -12.03
CA ILE A 110 2.57 -15.16 -11.79
C ILE A 110 3.44 -16.07 -12.67
N PHE A 111 3.63 -15.72 -13.95
CA PHE A 111 4.47 -16.52 -14.86
C PHE A 111 5.97 -16.39 -14.59
N VAL A 112 6.46 -15.19 -14.33
CA VAL A 112 7.91 -14.92 -14.11
C VAL A 112 8.39 -15.39 -12.73
N SER A 113 7.49 -15.46 -11.74
CA SER A 113 7.79 -15.87 -10.36
C SER A 113 8.69 -17.10 -10.23
N GLY A 114 8.48 -18.12 -11.07
CA GLY A 114 9.22 -19.39 -11.00
C GLY A 114 10.66 -19.30 -11.50
N VAL A 115 10.93 -18.37 -12.42
CA VAL A 115 12.29 -18.09 -12.90
C VAL A 115 12.97 -17.15 -11.90
N PHE A 116 12.28 -16.09 -11.52
CA PHE A 116 12.80 -15.06 -10.63
C PHE A 116 13.21 -15.62 -9.26
N SER A 117 12.44 -16.56 -8.68
CA SER A 117 12.76 -17.13 -7.37
C SER A 117 14.08 -17.89 -7.30
N LYS A 118 14.66 -18.30 -8.46
CA LYS A 118 15.99 -18.91 -8.53
C LYS A 118 17.12 -17.88 -8.44
N PHE A 119 16.86 -16.65 -8.89
CA PHE A 119 17.82 -15.55 -8.93
C PHE A 119 17.63 -14.57 -7.76
N ALA A 120 16.52 -14.67 -7.03
CA ALA A 120 16.16 -13.82 -5.90
C ALA A 120 17.28 -13.71 -4.84
N ASN A 121 18.02 -14.80 -4.61
CA ASN A 121 19.14 -14.83 -3.65
C ASN A 121 20.39 -14.07 -4.11
N LEU A 122 20.42 -13.58 -5.36
CA LEU A 122 21.53 -12.79 -5.90
C LEU A 122 21.38 -11.29 -5.64
N PHE A 123 20.27 -10.83 -5.07
CA PHE A 123 20.06 -9.42 -4.73
C PHE A 123 20.54 -9.15 -3.30
N PRO A 124 21.73 -8.56 -3.10
CA PRO A 124 22.24 -8.26 -1.77
C PRO A 124 21.40 -7.16 -1.11
N SER A 125 21.34 -7.15 0.23
CA SER A 125 20.55 -6.20 1.04
C SER A 125 20.86 -4.73 0.74
N ILE A 126 22.03 -4.41 0.15
CA ILE A 126 22.39 -3.06 -0.27
C ILE A 126 21.54 -2.53 -1.45
N VAL A 127 21.10 -3.41 -2.37
CA VAL A 127 20.20 -3.04 -3.47
C VAL A 127 18.81 -2.68 -2.92
N THR A 128 18.37 -3.41 -1.91
CA THR A 128 17.10 -3.13 -1.24
C THR A 128 17.12 -1.78 -0.55
N GLY A 129 18.16 -1.52 0.26
CA GLY A 129 18.29 -0.26 0.99
C GLY A 129 18.30 0.94 0.05
N SER A 130 18.97 0.84 -1.10
CA SER A 130 19.02 1.92 -2.09
C SER A 130 17.66 2.12 -2.79
N VAL A 131 16.94 1.06 -3.16
CA VAL A 131 15.59 1.16 -3.75
C VAL A 131 14.61 1.81 -2.76
N ILE A 132 14.57 1.34 -1.52
CA ILE A 132 13.68 1.90 -0.48
C ILE A 132 14.01 3.38 -0.21
N THR A 133 15.30 3.72 -0.11
CA THR A 133 15.73 5.11 0.10
C THR A 133 15.30 5.99 -1.07
N THR A 134 15.43 5.50 -2.31
CA THR A 134 15.02 6.25 -3.51
C THR A 134 13.51 6.46 -3.55
N ILE A 135 12.71 5.46 -3.17
CA ILE A 135 11.24 5.60 -3.07
C ILE A 135 10.88 6.64 -2.00
N GLY A 136 11.51 6.57 -0.81
CA GLY A 136 11.29 7.56 0.25
C GLY A 136 11.62 8.98 -0.18
N LEU A 137 12.79 9.19 -0.81
CA LEU A 137 13.23 10.49 -1.29
C LEU A 137 12.33 11.06 -2.39
N THR A 138 11.80 10.21 -3.29
CA THR A 138 10.89 10.66 -4.36
C THR A 138 9.50 11.04 -3.87
N LEU A 139 9.11 10.60 -2.66
CA LEU A 139 7.84 10.98 -2.02
C LEU A 139 7.93 12.29 -1.22
N ILE A 140 9.13 12.75 -0.85
CA ILE A 140 9.31 14.01 -0.10
C ILE A 140 8.66 15.21 -0.82
N PRO A 141 8.87 15.44 -2.14
CA PRO A 141 8.23 16.55 -2.84
C PRO A 141 6.70 16.46 -2.81
N VAL A 142 6.14 15.25 -2.90
CA VAL A 142 4.69 15.07 -2.84
C VAL A 142 4.14 15.38 -1.45
N ALA A 143 4.84 14.95 -0.40
CA ALA A 143 4.48 15.31 0.97
C ALA A 143 4.51 16.83 1.19
N ILE A 144 5.55 17.51 0.70
CA ILE A 144 5.66 18.97 0.76
C ILE A 144 4.54 19.66 -0.03
N GLY A 145 4.23 19.17 -1.22
CA GLY A 145 3.09 19.65 -2.01
C GLY A 145 1.77 19.55 -1.23
N ASN A 146 1.51 18.39 -0.61
CA ASN A 146 0.30 18.18 0.21
C ASN A 146 0.24 19.09 1.43
N MET A 147 1.37 19.39 2.09
CA MET A 147 1.41 20.37 3.20
C MET A 147 0.98 21.78 2.76
N GLY A 148 1.28 22.13 1.51
CA GLY A 148 0.85 23.37 0.87
C GLY A 148 -0.52 23.29 0.18
N ASN A 149 -1.31 22.23 0.41
CA ASN A 149 -2.56 21.96 -0.31
C ASN A 149 -2.43 21.90 -1.85
N ASN A 150 -1.22 21.56 -2.35
CA ASN A 150 -0.86 21.53 -3.78
C ASN A 150 -1.22 22.81 -4.56
N VAL A 151 -1.17 23.97 -3.91
CA VAL A 151 -1.35 25.27 -4.56
C VAL A 151 -0.06 26.07 -4.58
N ASP A 152 0.14 26.88 -5.63
CA ASP A 152 1.34 27.72 -5.79
C ASP A 152 1.55 28.70 -4.64
N LYS A 153 0.44 29.13 -4.00
CA LYS A 153 0.43 30.04 -2.85
C LYS A 153 -0.34 29.39 -1.70
N PRO A 154 0.33 28.60 -0.83
CA PRO A 154 -0.32 27.96 0.30
C PRO A 154 -0.87 29.01 1.27
N THR A 155 -2.06 28.74 1.82
CA THR A 155 -2.69 29.63 2.80
C THR A 155 -2.03 29.48 4.16
N GLY A 156 -2.11 30.51 5.01
CA GLY A 156 -1.62 30.42 6.39
C GLY A 156 -2.30 29.29 7.17
N GLN A 157 -3.54 28.96 6.82
CA GLN A 157 -4.31 27.85 7.42
C GLN A 157 -3.74 26.48 7.04
N SER A 158 -3.40 26.23 5.77
CA SER A 158 -2.83 24.94 5.36
C SER A 158 -1.46 24.71 5.98
N LEU A 159 -0.62 25.75 6.04
CA LEU A 159 0.69 25.68 6.69
C LEU A 159 0.59 25.49 8.21
N PHE A 160 -0.35 26.17 8.86
CA PHE A 160 -0.63 25.97 10.28
C PHE A 160 -1.08 24.54 10.57
N LEU A 161 -1.99 24.01 9.74
CA LEU A 161 -2.45 22.62 9.87
C LEU A 161 -1.33 21.61 9.62
N ALA A 162 -0.46 21.84 8.63
CA ALA A 162 0.70 20.98 8.39
C ALA A 162 1.72 21.04 9.55
N ALA A 163 1.96 22.21 10.13
CA ALA A 163 2.87 22.36 11.26
C ALA A 163 2.32 21.68 12.52
N ILE A 164 1.01 21.80 12.78
CA ILE A 164 0.40 21.20 13.97
C ILE A 164 0.34 19.67 13.86
N THR A 165 0.06 19.11 12.68
CA THR A 165 0.08 17.64 12.47
C THR A 165 1.48 17.08 12.66
N ILE A 166 2.52 17.71 12.10
CA ILE A 166 3.91 17.32 12.33
C ILE A 166 4.23 17.36 13.84
N LEU A 167 3.84 18.43 14.52
CA LEU A 167 4.08 18.59 15.95
C LEU A 167 3.39 17.48 16.77
N ILE A 168 2.12 17.18 16.48
CA ILE A 168 1.36 16.11 17.16
C ILE A 168 2.05 14.76 16.92
N ILE A 169 2.40 14.42 15.69
CA ILE A 169 3.11 13.17 15.37
C ILE A 169 4.41 13.08 16.17
N LEU A 170 5.21 14.14 16.21
CA LEU A 170 6.48 14.17 16.94
C LEU A 170 6.28 14.02 18.45
N LEU A 171 5.32 14.75 19.04
CA LEU A 171 5.02 14.66 20.47
C LEU A 171 4.56 13.25 20.85
N VAL A 172 3.63 12.67 20.09
CA VAL A 172 3.19 11.29 20.33
C VAL A 172 4.36 10.32 20.18
N ASN A 173 5.23 10.49 19.18
CA ASN A 173 6.37 9.59 18.96
C ASN A 173 7.45 9.66 20.05
N ILE A 174 7.64 10.84 20.66
CA ILE A 174 8.61 11.09 21.73
C ILE A 174 8.08 10.61 23.09
N PHE A 175 6.83 10.96 23.44
CA PHE A 175 6.28 10.73 24.77
C PHE A 175 5.65 9.34 24.95
N THR A 176 5.33 8.63 23.87
CA THR A 176 4.67 7.32 23.96
C THR A 176 5.62 6.17 23.61
N LYS A 177 5.27 4.97 24.09
CA LYS A 177 6.04 3.72 23.88
C LYS A 177 5.11 2.60 23.41
N GLY A 178 5.70 1.58 22.80
CA GLY A 178 4.98 0.38 22.35
C GLY A 178 3.92 0.68 21.29
N PHE A 179 2.72 0.10 21.47
CA PHE A 179 1.64 0.16 20.48
C PHE A 179 1.22 1.58 20.06
N ILE A 180 1.10 2.52 21.03
CA ILE A 180 0.67 3.90 20.76
C ILE A 180 1.65 4.62 19.82
N LYS A 181 2.94 4.27 19.87
CA LYS A 181 3.97 4.78 18.98
C LYS A 181 3.83 4.26 17.54
N SER A 182 3.28 3.07 17.36
CA SER A 182 3.04 2.47 16.04
C SER A 182 1.85 3.14 15.32
N ILE A 183 0.80 3.48 16.07
CA ILE A 183 -0.40 4.14 15.55
C ILE A 183 -0.37 5.68 15.65
N SER A 184 0.79 6.29 15.88
CA SER A 184 0.89 7.76 16.08
C SER A 184 0.35 8.55 14.89
N ILE A 185 0.56 8.08 13.66
CA ILE A 185 0.03 8.72 12.45
C ILE A 185 -1.50 8.65 12.42
N LEU A 186 -2.09 7.54 12.86
CA LEU A 186 -3.54 7.41 12.92
C LEU A 186 -4.14 8.31 14.00
N ILE A 187 -3.49 8.41 15.17
CA ILE A 187 -3.92 9.31 16.25
C ILE A 187 -3.88 10.76 15.76
N ASP A 188 -2.80 11.16 15.10
CA ASP A 188 -2.71 12.47 14.47
C ASP A 188 -3.80 12.68 13.41
N LEU A 189 -4.09 11.68 12.57
CA LEU A 189 -5.15 11.80 11.57
C LEU A 189 -6.51 12.10 12.20
N VAL A 190 -6.83 11.52 13.36
CA VAL A 190 -8.05 11.85 14.10
C VAL A 190 -7.99 13.26 14.68
N ILE A 191 -6.93 13.60 15.41
CA ILE A 191 -6.79 14.90 16.09
C ILE A 191 -6.71 16.05 15.06
N GLY A 192 -5.88 15.89 14.03
CA GLY A 192 -5.70 16.81 12.92
C GLY A 192 -7.00 17.04 12.14
N THR A 193 -7.81 15.99 11.94
CA THR A 193 -9.15 16.13 11.31
C THR A 193 -10.10 16.93 12.21
N VAL A 194 -10.06 16.73 13.53
CA VAL A 194 -10.87 17.53 14.48
C VAL A 194 -10.45 19.01 14.45
N ILE A 195 -9.15 19.29 14.42
CA ILE A 195 -8.63 20.65 14.27
C ILE A 195 -9.08 21.25 12.93
N ALA A 196 -8.94 20.52 11.82
CA ALA A 196 -9.37 20.96 10.50
C ALA A 196 -10.89 21.23 10.45
N ALA A 197 -11.70 20.40 11.12
CA ALA A 197 -13.15 20.60 11.22
C ALA A 197 -13.48 21.88 11.99
N SER A 198 -12.76 22.17 13.09
CA SER A 198 -12.93 23.43 13.84
C SER A 198 -12.55 24.67 13.02
N MET A 199 -11.69 24.51 12.01
CA MET A 199 -11.30 25.57 11.07
C MET A 199 -12.27 25.69 9.87
N GLY A 200 -13.31 24.85 9.78
CA GLY A 200 -14.27 24.85 8.68
C GLY A 200 -13.73 24.28 7.37
N LEU A 201 -12.65 23.49 7.41
CA LEU A 201 -11.99 22.93 6.23
C LEU A 201 -12.51 21.53 5.84
N VAL A 202 -13.39 20.94 6.66
CA VAL A 202 -13.88 19.56 6.47
C VAL A 202 -15.30 19.57 5.93
N ASP A 203 -15.50 18.88 4.81
CA ASP A 203 -16.82 18.58 4.25
C ASP A 203 -17.25 17.17 4.64
N PHE A 204 -18.37 17.07 5.36
CA PHE A 204 -18.96 15.80 5.80
C PHE A 204 -19.98 15.23 4.82
N SER A 205 -20.34 15.95 3.76
CA SER A 205 -21.31 15.50 2.74
C SER A 205 -20.98 14.12 2.15
N PRO A 206 -19.71 13.76 1.85
CA PRO A 206 -19.38 12.44 1.35
C PRO A 206 -19.60 11.30 2.37
N VAL A 207 -19.57 11.61 3.66
CA VAL A 207 -19.79 10.64 4.75
C VAL A 207 -21.29 10.36 4.89
N ASP A 208 -22.12 11.40 4.86
CA ASP A 208 -23.58 11.27 4.95
C ASP A 208 -24.17 10.52 3.74
N ALA A 209 -23.56 10.68 2.56
CA ALA A 209 -23.96 9.99 1.34
C ALA A 209 -23.39 8.56 1.22
N ALA A 210 -22.51 8.12 2.12
CA ALA A 210 -21.84 6.83 2.01
C ALA A 210 -22.74 5.67 2.49
N PRO A 211 -22.81 4.56 1.75
CA PRO A 211 -23.53 3.37 2.20
C PRO A 211 -22.81 2.70 3.38
N VAL A 212 -23.58 2.13 4.31
CA VAL A 212 -23.05 1.41 5.50
C VAL A 212 -22.20 0.19 5.10
N VAL A 213 -22.55 -0.48 4.01
CA VAL A 213 -21.78 -1.60 3.45
C VAL A 213 -21.46 -1.31 2.00
N HIS A 214 -20.17 -1.43 1.67
CA HIS A 214 -19.69 -1.25 0.32
C HIS A 214 -19.04 -2.55 -0.19
N VAL A 215 -19.55 -3.08 -1.30
CA VAL A 215 -19.00 -4.27 -1.94
C VAL A 215 -18.22 -3.83 -3.18
N PRO A 216 -16.93 -4.18 -3.29
CA PRO A 216 -16.14 -3.95 -4.50
C PRO A 216 -16.86 -4.41 -5.76
N THR A 217 -17.15 -3.49 -6.67
CA THR A 217 -17.67 -3.82 -7.99
C THR A 217 -16.53 -3.95 -8.99
N PRO A 218 -16.47 -5.07 -9.74
CA PRO A 218 -15.53 -5.19 -10.85
C PRO A 218 -15.74 -4.07 -11.87
N PHE A 219 -14.64 -3.53 -12.41
CA PHE A 219 -14.65 -2.54 -13.51
C PHE A 219 -15.44 -1.22 -13.26
N TYR A 220 -15.55 -0.78 -12.01
CA TYR A 220 -16.15 0.51 -11.61
C TYR A 220 -15.64 1.73 -12.41
N PHE A 221 -14.34 1.82 -12.70
CA PHE A 221 -13.76 2.93 -13.47
C PHE A 221 -13.78 2.71 -14.99
N GLY A 222 -14.53 1.70 -15.46
CA GLY A 222 -14.67 1.34 -16.86
C GLY A 222 -14.00 0.01 -17.22
N MET A 223 -14.27 -0.48 -18.42
CA MET A 223 -13.65 -1.71 -18.93
C MET A 223 -12.14 -1.54 -19.12
N PRO A 224 -11.34 -2.58 -18.80
CA PRO A 224 -9.90 -2.54 -18.95
C PRO A 224 -9.55 -2.40 -20.43
N LYS A 225 -8.66 -1.45 -20.72
CA LYS A 225 -8.06 -1.26 -22.05
C LYS A 225 -6.63 -1.78 -22.01
N PHE A 226 -6.25 -2.52 -23.03
CA PHE A 226 -4.92 -3.11 -23.11
C PHE A 226 -4.07 -2.28 -24.06
N GLU A 227 -3.33 -1.34 -23.49
CA GLU A 227 -2.38 -0.50 -24.22
C GLU A 227 -0.96 -1.01 -23.94
N LEU A 228 -0.22 -1.28 -25.01
CA LEU A 228 1.04 -2.02 -24.94
C LEU A 228 2.13 -1.27 -24.17
N SER A 229 2.24 0.04 -24.35
CA SER A 229 3.26 0.86 -23.65
C SER A 229 3.02 0.88 -22.14
N SER A 230 1.75 0.97 -21.73
CA SER A 230 1.30 0.93 -20.34
C SER A 230 1.54 -0.44 -19.71
N ILE A 231 1.28 -1.52 -20.45
CA ILE A 231 1.57 -2.90 -20.03
C ILE A 231 3.07 -3.08 -19.78
N ILE A 232 3.91 -2.68 -20.72
CA ILE A 232 5.37 -2.81 -20.60
C ILE A 232 5.87 -2.03 -19.38
N MET A 233 5.41 -0.78 -19.21
CA MET A 233 5.75 0.04 -18.05
C MET A 233 5.37 -0.67 -16.74
N MET A 234 4.15 -1.20 -16.65
CA MET A 234 3.70 -1.90 -15.44
C MET A 234 4.41 -3.23 -15.19
N CYS A 235 4.87 -3.94 -16.22
CA CYS A 235 5.69 -5.15 -16.04
C CYS A 235 7.08 -4.82 -15.50
N ILE A 236 7.69 -3.70 -15.92
CA ILE A 236 8.96 -3.22 -15.38
C ILE A 236 8.80 -2.89 -13.90
N ILE A 237 7.77 -2.13 -13.55
CA ILE A 237 7.49 -1.77 -12.15
C ILE A 237 7.19 -3.02 -11.31
N ALA A 238 6.44 -3.98 -11.83
CA ALA A 238 6.21 -5.24 -11.12
C ALA A 238 7.51 -6.02 -10.85
N THR A 239 8.49 -5.96 -11.76
CA THR A 239 9.80 -6.57 -11.51
C THR A 239 10.54 -5.88 -10.36
N VAL A 240 10.50 -4.54 -10.31
CA VAL A 240 11.06 -3.76 -9.19
C VAL A 240 10.34 -4.11 -7.87
N SER A 241 9.02 -4.29 -7.92
CA SER A 241 8.23 -4.77 -6.79
C SER A 241 8.69 -6.15 -6.31
N MET A 242 8.92 -7.09 -7.21
CA MET A 242 9.43 -8.43 -6.83
C MET A 242 10.81 -8.36 -6.15
N VAL A 243 11.70 -7.46 -6.61
CA VAL A 243 13.01 -7.24 -5.96
C VAL A 243 12.82 -6.71 -4.53
N GLU A 244 11.93 -5.73 -4.32
CA GLU A 244 11.59 -5.22 -2.99
C GLU A 244 11.02 -6.32 -2.10
N SER A 245 10.05 -7.08 -2.62
CA SER A 245 9.40 -8.19 -1.91
C SER A 245 10.38 -9.26 -1.42
N THR A 246 11.34 -9.60 -2.27
CA THR A 246 12.40 -10.57 -1.94
C THR A 246 13.13 -10.18 -0.67
N ALA A 247 13.46 -8.90 -0.54
CA ALA A 247 14.23 -8.43 0.59
C ALA A 247 13.43 -8.42 1.89
N VAL A 248 12.14 -8.08 1.80
CA VAL A 248 11.23 -8.20 2.95
C VAL A 248 11.09 -9.67 3.37
N TYR A 249 10.96 -10.59 2.42
CA TYR A 249 10.92 -12.02 2.72
C TYR A 249 12.18 -12.52 3.40
N LEU A 250 13.37 -12.16 2.90
CA LEU A 250 14.64 -12.55 3.49
C LEU A 250 14.84 -11.95 4.88
N ALA A 251 14.53 -10.65 5.05
CA ALA A 251 14.61 -9.99 6.36
C ALA A 251 13.64 -10.61 7.37
N LEU A 252 12.41 -10.95 6.94
CA LEU A 252 11.43 -11.61 7.79
C LEU A 252 11.84 -13.03 8.13
N SER A 253 12.36 -13.80 7.18
CA SER A 253 12.97 -15.12 7.42
C SER A 253 14.06 -15.05 8.50
N ASP A 254 14.91 -14.02 8.47
CA ASP A 254 15.97 -13.82 9.46
C ASP A 254 15.45 -13.42 10.85
N ILE A 255 14.37 -12.63 10.91
CA ILE A 255 13.71 -12.21 12.16
C ILE A 255 12.93 -13.38 12.78
N THR A 256 12.12 -14.07 11.98
CA THR A 256 11.28 -15.19 12.43
C THR A 256 12.05 -16.49 12.61
N LYS A 257 13.32 -16.54 12.16
CA LYS A 257 14.16 -17.74 12.13
C LYS A 257 13.50 -18.89 11.35
N ASP A 258 12.74 -18.55 10.30
CA ASP A 258 12.05 -19.49 9.43
C ASP A 258 12.63 -19.43 8.01
N PRO A 259 13.58 -20.32 7.65
CA PRO A 259 14.28 -20.25 6.38
C PRO A 259 13.33 -20.45 5.19
N ILE A 260 13.45 -19.58 4.20
CA ILE A 260 12.68 -19.63 2.96
C ILE A 260 13.49 -20.27 1.82
N ASP A 261 12.85 -21.16 1.08
CA ASP A 261 13.42 -21.76 -0.13
C ASP A 261 12.89 -21.05 -1.39
N SER A 262 13.46 -21.38 -2.55
CA SER A 262 13.03 -20.84 -3.85
C SER A 262 11.57 -21.17 -4.19
N THR A 263 11.01 -22.24 -3.61
CA THR A 263 9.60 -22.61 -3.78
C THR A 263 8.68 -21.67 -3.00
N ARG A 264 9.00 -21.38 -1.73
CA ARG A 264 8.25 -20.41 -0.91
C ARG A 264 8.35 -19.01 -1.49
N LEU A 265 9.52 -18.59 -1.97
CA LEU A 265 9.69 -17.32 -2.68
C LEU A 265 8.79 -17.26 -3.92
N ARG A 266 8.82 -18.29 -4.77
CA ARG A 266 7.92 -18.38 -5.94
C ARG A 266 6.46 -18.26 -5.53
N ASN A 267 6.04 -18.99 -4.51
CA ASN A 267 4.65 -19.01 -4.06
C ASN A 267 4.23 -17.64 -3.49
N GLY A 268 5.14 -16.93 -2.80
CA GLY A 268 4.96 -15.55 -2.37
C GLY A 268 4.74 -14.60 -3.56
N TYR A 269 5.64 -14.60 -4.56
CA TYR A 269 5.45 -13.76 -5.75
C TYR A 269 4.17 -14.10 -6.52
N ARG A 270 3.76 -15.38 -6.55
CA ARG A 270 2.48 -15.77 -7.18
C ARG A 270 1.27 -15.21 -6.44
N ALA A 271 1.32 -15.13 -5.11
CA ALA A 271 0.27 -14.52 -4.31
C ALA A 271 0.22 -13.00 -4.55
N GLU A 272 1.37 -12.33 -4.62
CA GLU A 272 1.45 -10.92 -5.03
C GLU A 272 0.88 -10.71 -6.45
N GLY A 273 1.30 -11.49 -7.44
CA GLY A 273 0.80 -11.37 -8.80
C GLY A 273 -0.71 -11.62 -8.90
N MET A 274 -1.23 -12.56 -8.11
CA MET A 274 -2.68 -12.78 -8.00
C MET A 274 -3.38 -11.57 -7.36
N ALA A 275 -2.80 -11.00 -6.30
CA ALA A 275 -3.33 -9.81 -5.66
C ALA A 275 -3.33 -8.61 -6.63
N VAL A 276 -2.27 -8.40 -7.41
CA VAL A 276 -2.18 -7.34 -8.44
C VAL A 276 -3.22 -7.55 -9.54
N LEU A 277 -3.41 -8.80 -9.99
CA LEU A 277 -4.43 -9.16 -10.98
C LEU A 277 -5.83 -8.84 -10.47
N LEU A 278 -6.18 -9.32 -9.27
CA LEU A 278 -7.44 -8.98 -8.62
C LEU A 278 -7.56 -7.47 -8.41
N GLY A 279 -6.44 -6.82 -8.12
CA GLY A 279 -6.35 -5.39 -7.96
C GLY A 279 -6.84 -4.66 -9.20
N GLY A 280 -6.33 -5.04 -10.38
CA GLY A 280 -6.80 -4.51 -11.66
C GLY A 280 -8.28 -4.81 -11.97
N ILE A 281 -8.80 -5.98 -11.60
CA ILE A 281 -10.22 -6.34 -11.82
C ILE A 281 -11.16 -5.48 -10.97
N PHE A 282 -10.84 -5.30 -9.69
CA PHE A 282 -11.63 -4.51 -8.74
C PHE A 282 -11.28 -3.02 -8.76
N ASN A 283 -10.42 -2.58 -9.69
CA ASN A 283 -9.96 -1.19 -9.86
C ASN A 283 -9.27 -0.63 -8.62
N THR A 284 -8.34 -1.41 -8.08
CA THR A 284 -7.44 -1.03 -7.01
C THR A 284 -6.00 -1.12 -7.52
N PHE A 285 -5.03 -1.02 -6.61
CA PHE A 285 -3.64 -0.78 -6.95
C PHE A 285 -2.79 -2.05 -6.88
N PRO A 286 -1.55 -2.04 -7.40
CA PRO A 286 -0.68 -3.19 -7.26
C PRO A 286 -0.24 -3.32 -5.81
N TYR A 287 -0.31 -4.54 -5.30
CA TYR A 287 0.03 -4.84 -3.91
C TYR A 287 1.48 -5.32 -3.80
N SER A 288 2.19 -4.74 -2.84
CA SER A 288 3.53 -5.14 -2.42
C SER A 288 3.61 -5.05 -0.90
N HIS A 289 4.75 -5.43 -0.34
CA HIS A 289 4.93 -5.45 1.11
C HIS A 289 4.86 -4.05 1.69
N THR A 290 4.13 -3.93 2.80
CA THR A 290 4.16 -2.69 3.57
C THR A 290 5.40 -2.66 4.44
N GLN A 291 6.15 -1.57 4.34
CA GLN A 291 7.31 -1.26 5.20
C GLN A 291 6.97 -1.28 6.70
N VAL A 292 5.68 -1.15 7.03
CA VAL A 292 5.13 -1.26 8.38
C VAL A 292 5.21 -2.69 8.94
N SER A 293 5.21 -3.72 8.09
CA SER A 293 5.32 -5.12 8.52
C SER A 293 6.63 -5.40 9.25
N LEU A 294 7.77 -4.87 8.76
CA LEU A 294 9.05 -5.00 9.47
C LEU A 294 9.04 -4.26 10.81
N LYS A 295 8.46 -3.07 10.86
CA LYS A 295 8.46 -2.23 12.06
C LYS A 295 7.61 -2.82 13.18
N THR A 296 6.56 -3.56 12.84
CA THR A 296 5.66 -4.18 13.82
C THR A 296 6.19 -5.51 14.35
N LEU A 297 7.04 -6.21 13.58
CA LEU A 297 7.68 -7.48 14.00
C LEU A 297 8.97 -7.29 14.80
N VAL A 298 9.53 -6.09 14.81
CA VAL A 298 10.73 -5.71 15.60
C VAL A 298 10.36 -5.08 16.94
N LEU A 299 9.07 -4.77 17.18
CA LEU A 299 8.52 -4.32 18.46
C LEU A 299 8.03 -5.51 19.30
#